data_AF-A0A835KPY3-F1
#
_entry.id   AF-A0A835KPY3-F1
#
_cell.length_a   1.000
_cell.length_b   1.000
_cell.length_c   1.000
_cell.angle_alpha   90.00
_cell.angle_beta   90.00
_cell.angle_gamma   90.00
#
_symmetry.space_group_name_H-M   'P 1'
#
loop_
_entity.id
_entity.type
_entity.pdbx_description
1 polymer ?
#
loop_
_entity_poly.entity_id
_entity_poly.type
_entity_poly.pdbx_seq_one_letter_code
_entity_poly.pdbx_strand_id
1 'polypeptide(L)'
;MEHRTPDRPSVVLEDSKWTEYFNQHQPFPCSYQSKGRIEHRRDELVWKVRRRIQQCVSKKENLLEGMKTVDVLERLGVGYHFEEEIAIYLDVLNRNPVAFDDLYAASLQFRLLRRHHYDVPCEILEGFMDENGDLKDTLKPNVDALLSLYEAAHLSKCHENILKRAIVFTTNRLSSLANGDHLPQPVRDKVLHALASPTHRRIKRLEAKNYISIYENDKESNQDILELAKLDFHILLQMHRDEVMSLSLRWYKDLNPRCMLGRYIRERPVESYYWALCVCYEPHYAKPRMMYAKIFVLLSFFDDTFDSYGTLEEVRQFNQAVQRYD
;
A
#
# COMPACT_ATOMS: atom_id res chain seq x y z
N MET A 1 24.08 31.31 42.45
CA MET A 1 24.46 31.13 41.03
C MET A 1 23.22 31.45 40.21
N GLU A 2 23.26 32.50 39.40
CA GLU A 2 22.18 32.78 38.45
C GLU A 2 22.13 31.63 37.44
N HIS A 3 21.05 30.84 37.46
CA HIS A 3 20.77 29.92 36.37
C HIS A 3 20.48 30.76 35.12
N ARG A 4 21.51 31.02 34.32
CA ARG A 4 21.31 31.51 32.95
C ARG A 4 20.50 30.45 32.23
N THR A 5 19.27 30.81 31.82
CA THR A 5 18.50 30.00 30.89
C THR A 5 19.36 29.76 29.65
N PRO A 6 19.55 28.49 29.21
CA PRO A 6 20.27 28.21 28.00
C PRO A 6 19.62 28.96 26.83
N ASP A 7 20.44 29.52 25.95
CA ASP A 7 19.94 30.09 24.71
C ASP A 7 19.45 28.93 23.82
N ARG A 8 18.15 28.89 23.54
CA ARG A 8 17.51 27.78 22.83
C ARG A 8 17.10 28.23 21.42
N PRO A 9 17.19 27.35 20.42
CA PRO A 9 16.71 27.66 19.08
C PRO A 9 15.23 28.07 19.12
N SER A 10 14.89 29.21 18.51
CA SER A 10 13.49 29.58 18.30
C SER A 10 12.99 28.89 17.04
N VAL A 11 12.18 27.85 17.20
CA VAL A 11 11.53 27.16 16.08
C VAL A 11 10.06 27.55 16.03
N VAL A 12 9.64 28.13 14.90
CA VAL A 12 8.24 28.40 14.61
C VAL A 12 7.67 27.22 13.85
N LEU A 13 6.84 26.42 14.50
CA LEU A 13 6.17 25.28 13.90
C LEU A 13 4.77 25.65 13.44
N GLU A 14 4.41 25.23 12.22
CA GLU A 14 3.04 25.41 11.71
C GLU A 14 2.09 24.40 12.33
N ASP A 15 0.91 24.86 12.73
CA ASP A 15 -0.17 23.99 13.21
C ASP A 15 -0.69 23.02 12.12
N SER A 16 -1.15 21.84 12.54
CA SER A 16 -1.65 20.83 11.61
C SER A 16 -3.07 21.18 11.15
N LYS A 17 -3.21 21.56 9.89
CA LYS A 17 -4.51 21.77 9.23
C LYS A 17 -5.39 20.52 9.28
N TRP A 18 -4.78 19.33 9.30
CA TRP A 18 -5.50 18.06 9.37
C TRP A 18 -6.01 17.76 10.77
N THR A 19 -5.18 18.01 11.79
CA THR A 19 -5.59 17.90 13.19
C THR A 19 -6.78 18.81 13.48
N GLU A 20 -6.72 20.06 13.00
CA GLU A 20 -7.87 20.97 13.07
C GLU A 20 -9.12 20.38 12.38
N TYR A 21 -8.97 19.91 11.14
CA TYR A 21 -10.07 19.32 10.36
C TYR A 21 -10.76 18.17 11.11
N PHE A 22 -10.01 17.16 11.57
CA PHE A 22 -10.57 15.99 12.26
C PHE A 22 -11.14 16.33 13.64
N ASN A 23 -10.67 17.42 14.26
CA ASN A 23 -11.23 17.88 15.53
C ASN A 23 -12.57 18.61 15.36
N GLN A 24 -12.77 19.29 14.23
CA GLN A 24 -13.98 20.07 13.94
C GLN A 24 -15.06 19.28 13.21
N HIS A 25 -14.68 18.29 12.40
CA HIS A 25 -15.58 17.56 11.52
C HIS A 25 -15.84 16.16 12.06
N GLN A 26 -16.89 16.01 12.86
CA GLN A 26 -17.41 14.68 13.19
C GLN A 26 -18.06 14.06 11.94
N PRO A 27 -17.78 12.79 11.62
CA PRO A 27 -18.41 12.13 10.49
C PRO A 27 -19.93 12.09 10.68
N PHE A 28 -20.66 12.23 9.57
CA PHE A 28 -22.10 11.99 9.59
C PHE A 28 -22.34 10.56 10.11
N PRO A 29 -23.21 10.38 11.13
CA PRO A 29 -23.52 9.05 11.62
C PRO A 29 -24.11 8.22 10.48
N CYS A 30 -23.43 7.13 10.10
CA CYS A 30 -24.09 6.10 9.31
C CYS A 30 -25.11 5.42 10.25
N SER A 31 -26.38 5.37 9.88
CA SER A 31 -27.38 4.72 10.73
C SER A 31 -26.99 3.26 10.96
N TYR A 32 -27.21 2.73 12.18
CA TYR A 32 -26.85 1.35 12.53
C TYR A 32 -27.46 0.33 11.55
N GLN A 33 -28.70 0.58 11.12
CA GLN A 33 -29.41 -0.22 10.10
C GLN A 33 -28.78 -0.12 8.71
N SER A 34 -28.18 1.02 8.34
CA SER A 34 -27.42 1.15 7.10
C SER A 34 -26.08 0.42 7.16
N LYS A 35 -25.38 0.51 8.29
CA LYS A 35 -24.10 -0.17 8.52
C LYS A 35 -24.23 -1.70 8.46
N GLY A 36 -25.19 -2.29 9.17
CA GLY A 36 -25.42 -3.74 9.15
C GLY A 36 -25.78 -4.27 7.77
N ARG A 37 -26.55 -3.51 6.97
CA ARG A 37 -26.87 -3.90 5.57
C ARG A 37 -25.64 -3.89 4.66
N ILE A 38 -24.77 -2.88 4.80
CA ILE A 38 -23.52 -2.78 4.04
C ILE A 38 -22.57 -3.93 4.41
N GLU A 39 -22.41 -4.22 5.70
CA GLU A 39 -21.57 -5.32 6.19
C GLU A 39 -22.07 -6.68 5.70
N HIS A 40 -23.39 -6.94 5.79
CA HIS A 40 -24.00 -8.17 5.28
C HIS A 40 -23.76 -8.34 3.77
N ARG A 41 -23.97 -7.28 2.98
CA ARG A 41 -23.72 -7.32 1.53
C ARG A 41 -22.25 -7.58 1.21
N ARG A 42 -21.34 -6.95 1.96
CA ARG A 42 -19.90 -7.19 1.86
C ARG A 42 -19.57 -8.67 2.15
N ASP A 43 -20.18 -9.27 3.17
CA ASP A 43 -19.95 -10.69 3.52
C ASP A 43 -20.47 -11.66 2.45
N GLU A 44 -21.63 -11.38 1.86
CA GLU A 44 -22.15 -12.13 0.70
C GLU A 44 -21.18 -12.10 -0.48
N LEU A 45 -20.65 -10.93 -0.80
CA LEU A 45 -19.71 -10.74 -1.90
C LEU A 45 -18.37 -11.44 -1.62
N VAL A 46 -17.87 -11.36 -0.38
CA VAL A 46 -16.70 -12.13 0.06
C VAL A 46 -16.94 -13.62 -0.18
N TRP A 47 -18.09 -14.16 0.23
CA TRP A 47 -18.40 -15.58 -0.01
C TRP A 47 -18.43 -15.95 -1.50
N LYS A 48 -19.03 -15.11 -2.36
CA LYS A 48 -19.06 -15.35 -3.81
C LYS A 48 -17.66 -15.36 -4.41
N VAL A 49 -16.84 -14.36 -4.09
CA VAL A 49 -15.47 -14.21 -4.60
C VAL A 49 -14.59 -15.36 -4.11
N ARG A 50 -14.75 -15.77 -2.85
CA ARG A 50 -14.07 -16.96 -2.29
C ARG A 50 -14.32 -18.21 -3.13
N ARG A 51 -15.58 -18.50 -3.48
CA ARG A 51 -15.92 -19.63 -4.35
C ARG A 51 -15.29 -19.53 -5.74
N ARG A 52 -15.19 -18.31 -6.29
CA ARG A 52 -14.52 -18.07 -7.57
C ARG A 52 -13.05 -18.45 -7.51
N ILE A 53 -12.32 -18.02 -6.48
CA ILE A 53 -10.89 -18.35 -6.30
C ILE A 53 -10.72 -19.88 -6.22
N GLN A 54 -11.56 -20.56 -5.44
CA GLN A 54 -11.52 -22.03 -5.30
C GLN A 54 -11.75 -22.76 -6.64
N GLN A 55 -12.63 -22.25 -7.49
CA GLN A 55 -12.86 -22.80 -8.84
C GLN A 55 -11.64 -22.62 -9.76
N CYS A 56 -10.85 -21.56 -9.58
CA CYS A 56 -9.62 -21.34 -10.34
C CYS A 56 -8.53 -22.37 -10.02
N VAL A 57 -8.53 -22.95 -8.82
CA VAL A 57 -7.58 -24.00 -8.40
C VAL A 57 -7.88 -25.35 -9.06
N SER A 58 -9.12 -25.58 -9.50
CA SER A 58 -9.60 -26.92 -9.89
C SER A 58 -9.06 -27.42 -11.24
N LYS A 59 -8.66 -26.53 -12.15
CA LYS A 59 -8.18 -26.88 -13.50
C LYS A 59 -7.03 -25.98 -13.92
N LYS A 60 -6.03 -26.55 -14.59
CA LYS A 60 -4.86 -25.80 -15.09
C LYS A 60 -5.25 -24.64 -16.02
N GLU A 61 -6.27 -24.84 -16.85
CA GLU A 61 -6.81 -23.83 -17.78
C GLU A 61 -7.34 -22.58 -17.07
N ASN A 62 -7.76 -22.69 -15.81
CA ASN A 62 -8.31 -21.59 -15.03
C ASN A 62 -7.24 -20.80 -14.26
N LEU A 63 -5.96 -21.23 -14.31
CA LEU A 63 -4.91 -20.59 -13.52
C LEU A 63 -4.70 -19.15 -13.94
N LEU A 64 -4.68 -18.82 -15.24
CA LEU A 64 -4.51 -17.44 -15.69
C LEU A 64 -5.61 -16.51 -15.15
N GLU A 65 -6.86 -16.96 -15.19
CA GLU A 65 -8.00 -16.21 -14.64
C GLU A 65 -7.91 -16.06 -13.12
N GLY A 66 -7.40 -17.10 -12.43
CA GLY A 66 -7.07 -17.03 -11.01
C GLY A 66 -6.01 -15.97 -10.71
N MET A 67 -4.95 -15.87 -11.52
CA MET A 67 -3.90 -14.88 -11.33
C MET A 67 -4.44 -13.46 -11.48
N LYS A 68 -5.24 -13.23 -12.52
CA LYS A 68 -5.94 -11.95 -12.74
C LYS A 68 -6.82 -11.60 -11.54
N THR A 69 -7.60 -12.57 -11.04
CA THR A 69 -8.48 -12.37 -9.88
C THR A 69 -7.68 -12.00 -8.64
N VAL A 70 -6.61 -12.76 -8.30
CA VAL A 70 -5.77 -12.48 -7.13
C VAL A 70 -5.11 -11.10 -7.24
N ASP A 71 -4.55 -10.75 -8.39
CA ASP A 71 -3.92 -9.44 -8.60
C ASP A 71 -4.90 -8.29 -8.38
N VAL A 72 -6.12 -8.42 -8.90
CA VAL A 72 -7.18 -7.42 -8.74
C VAL A 72 -7.58 -7.28 -7.27
N LEU A 73 -7.78 -8.39 -6.54
CA LEU A 73 -8.18 -8.35 -5.12
C LEU A 73 -7.12 -7.67 -4.25
N GLU A 74 -5.84 -7.91 -4.52
CA GLU A 74 -4.76 -7.25 -3.81
C GLU A 74 -4.67 -5.76 -4.13
N ARG A 75 -4.74 -5.38 -5.42
CA ARG A 75 -4.69 -3.97 -5.84
C ARG A 75 -5.88 -3.18 -5.30
N LEU A 76 -7.05 -3.80 -5.21
CA LEU A 76 -8.26 -3.21 -4.62
C LEU A 76 -8.24 -3.17 -3.08
N GLY A 77 -7.21 -3.74 -2.44
CA GLY A 77 -7.04 -3.69 -0.99
C GLY A 77 -7.97 -4.63 -0.19
N VAL A 78 -8.64 -5.57 -0.87
CA VAL A 78 -9.56 -6.55 -0.27
C VAL A 78 -8.98 -7.96 -0.15
N GLY A 79 -7.74 -8.17 -0.60
CA GLY A 79 -7.05 -9.47 -0.55
C GLY A 79 -6.97 -10.10 0.85
N TYR A 80 -7.00 -9.29 1.91
CA TYR A 80 -6.96 -9.78 3.30
C TYR A 80 -8.18 -10.63 3.71
N HIS A 81 -9.28 -10.58 2.96
CA HIS A 81 -10.43 -11.48 3.17
C HIS A 81 -10.20 -12.91 2.67
N PHE A 82 -9.13 -13.12 1.89
CA PHE A 82 -8.89 -14.32 1.09
C PHE A 82 -7.48 -14.88 1.30
N GLU A 83 -6.81 -14.58 2.42
CA GLU A 83 -5.40 -14.97 2.64
C GLU A 83 -5.19 -16.49 2.50
N GLU A 84 -6.10 -17.29 3.05
CA GLU A 84 -6.05 -18.76 2.97
C GLU A 84 -6.25 -19.26 1.53
N GLU A 85 -7.27 -18.76 0.82
CA GLU A 85 -7.54 -19.18 -0.55
C GLU A 85 -6.44 -18.74 -1.53
N ILE A 86 -5.90 -17.54 -1.33
CA ILE A 86 -4.76 -17.03 -2.10
C ILE A 86 -3.53 -17.91 -1.85
N ALA A 87 -3.23 -18.26 -0.60
CA ALA A 87 -2.09 -19.14 -0.28
C ALA A 87 -2.21 -20.51 -0.95
N ILE A 88 -3.39 -21.15 -0.88
CA ILE A 88 -3.64 -22.44 -1.56
C ILE A 88 -3.48 -22.30 -3.07
N TYR A 89 -4.05 -21.24 -3.65
CA TYR A 89 -3.97 -20.97 -5.08
C TYR A 89 -2.51 -20.77 -5.54
N LEU A 90 -1.70 -20.04 -4.78
CA LEU A 90 -0.30 -19.79 -5.10
C LEU A 90 0.58 -21.04 -4.99
N ASP A 91 0.31 -21.94 -4.04
CA ASP A 91 1.00 -23.24 -3.97
C ASP A 91 0.74 -24.09 -5.22
N VAL A 92 -0.51 -24.11 -5.71
CA VAL A 92 -0.84 -24.78 -6.97
C VAL A 92 -0.20 -24.07 -8.16
N LEU A 93 -0.22 -22.74 -8.19
CA LEU A 93 0.41 -21.95 -9.24
C LEU A 93 1.93 -22.19 -9.31
N ASN A 94 2.60 -22.29 -8.17
CA ASN A 94 4.05 -22.54 -8.08
C ASN A 94 4.44 -23.90 -8.65
N ARG A 95 3.58 -24.92 -8.48
CA ARG A 95 3.79 -26.27 -9.04
C ARG A 95 3.44 -26.37 -10.54
N ASN A 96 2.77 -25.36 -11.09
CA ASN A 96 2.28 -25.34 -12.46
C ASN A 96 2.78 -24.09 -13.19
N PRO A 97 4.06 -24.04 -13.59
CA PRO A 97 4.58 -22.93 -14.37
C PRO A 97 3.75 -22.75 -15.65
N VAL A 98 3.38 -21.50 -15.94
CA VAL A 98 2.68 -21.13 -17.16
C VAL A 98 3.61 -21.31 -18.35
N ALA A 99 3.05 -21.61 -19.52
CA ALA A 99 3.82 -21.78 -20.74
C ALA A 99 4.64 -20.51 -21.04
N PHE A 100 5.88 -20.72 -21.49
CA PHE A 100 6.89 -19.68 -21.73
C PHE A 100 6.62 -18.82 -22.98
N ASP A 101 5.46 -18.98 -23.63
CA ASP A 101 5.08 -18.26 -24.84
C ASP A 101 4.26 -16.99 -24.55
N ASP A 102 3.66 -16.87 -23.36
CA ASP A 102 2.89 -15.68 -22.95
C ASP A 102 3.67 -14.83 -21.93
N LEU A 103 4.22 -13.70 -22.41
CA LEU A 103 4.96 -12.75 -21.57
C LEU A 103 4.09 -12.15 -20.45
N TYR A 104 2.82 -11.88 -20.71
CA TYR A 104 1.92 -11.32 -19.70
C TYR A 104 1.73 -12.32 -18.56
N ALA A 105 1.42 -13.56 -18.90
CA ALA A 105 1.15 -14.61 -17.92
C ALA A 105 2.41 -15.01 -17.14
N ALA A 106 3.56 -15.14 -17.81
CA ALA A 106 4.84 -15.42 -17.16
C ALA A 106 5.24 -14.30 -16.18
N SER A 107 5.11 -13.03 -16.60
CA SER A 107 5.41 -11.87 -15.75
C SER A 107 4.47 -11.79 -14.54
N LEU A 108 3.17 -12.05 -14.76
CA LEU A 108 2.17 -12.03 -13.69
C LEU A 108 2.41 -13.14 -12.68
N GLN A 109 2.68 -14.37 -13.15
CA GLN A 109 3.00 -15.51 -12.29
C GLN A 109 4.24 -15.23 -11.44
N PHE A 110 5.33 -14.81 -12.07
CA PHE A 110 6.57 -14.44 -11.39
C PHE A 110 6.30 -13.40 -10.30
N ARG A 111 5.58 -12.33 -10.65
CA ARG A 111 5.27 -11.24 -9.73
C ARG A 111 4.44 -11.69 -8.54
N LEU A 112 3.37 -12.44 -8.76
CA LEU A 112 2.50 -12.93 -7.68
C LEU A 112 3.28 -13.85 -6.74
N LEU A 113 3.99 -14.84 -7.28
CA LEU A 113 4.78 -15.77 -6.48
C LEU A 113 5.86 -15.05 -5.65
N ARG A 114 6.63 -14.13 -6.26
CA ARG A 114 7.65 -13.33 -5.56
C ARG A 114 7.08 -12.45 -4.45
N ARG A 115 5.93 -11.82 -4.67
CA ARG A 115 5.26 -10.99 -3.64
C ARG A 115 4.81 -11.80 -2.44
N HIS A 116 4.53 -13.08 -2.64
CA HIS A 116 4.18 -14.05 -1.60
C HIS A 116 5.38 -14.91 -1.15
N HIS A 117 6.59 -14.39 -1.34
CA HIS A 117 7.83 -14.96 -0.80
C HIS A 117 8.24 -16.33 -1.37
N TYR A 118 7.69 -16.73 -2.52
CA TYR A 118 8.23 -17.87 -3.27
C TYR A 118 9.52 -17.46 -3.98
N ASP A 119 10.54 -18.32 -3.88
CA ASP A 119 11.84 -18.09 -4.50
C ASP A 119 11.86 -18.52 -5.97
N VAL A 120 11.16 -17.75 -6.81
CA VAL A 120 11.09 -18.03 -8.25
C VAL A 120 12.30 -17.44 -8.96
N PRO A 121 13.08 -18.21 -9.74
CA PRO A 121 14.20 -17.71 -10.54
C PRO A 121 13.74 -16.70 -11.62
N CYS A 122 14.57 -15.68 -11.90
CA CYS A 122 14.28 -14.68 -12.94
C CYS A 122 14.47 -15.22 -14.37
N GLU A 123 15.10 -16.38 -14.48
CA GLU A 123 15.39 -17.15 -15.67
C GLU A 123 14.11 -17.58 -16.42
N ILE A 124 12.96 -17.58 -15.74
CA ILE A 124 11.64 -17.74 -16.38
C ILE A 124 11.39 -16.70 -17.48
N LEU A 125 12.09 -15.56 -17.44
CA LEU A 125 11.97 -14.48 -18.41
C LEU A 125 13.01 -14.57 -19.55
N GLU A 126 14.01 -15.44 -19.48
CA GLU A 126 15.07 -15.56 -20.51
C GLU A 126 14.50 -15.96 -21.87
N GLY A 127 13.43 -16.76 -21.89
CA GLY A 127 12.74 -17.13 -23.13
C GLY A 127 12.22 -15.92 -23.94
N PHE A 128 12.03 -14.77 -23.28
CA PHE A 128 11.59 -13.53 -23.91
C PHE A 128 12.73 -12.57 -24.28
N MET A 129 13.98 -12.96 -24.02
CA MET A 129 15.17 -12.14 -24.28
C MET A 129 15.89 -12.57 -25.57
N ASP A 130 16.47 -11.61 -26.28
CA ASP A 130 17.35 -11.82 -27.42
C ASP A 130 18.79 -12.12 -26.98
N GLU A 131 19.70 -12.27 -27.94
CA GLU A 131 21.11 -12.60 -27.70
C GLU A 131 21.88 -11.50 -26.95
N ASN A 132 21.41 -10.24 -27.02
CA ASN A 132 21.96 -9.12 -26.27
C ASN A 132 21.41 -9.06 -24.83
N GLY A 133 20.37 -9.86 -24.55
CA GLY A 133 19.63 -9.89 -23.30
C GLY A 133 18.61 -8.76 -23.18
N ASP A 134 18.20 -8.18 -24.31
CA ASP A 134 17.06 -7.28 -24.44
C ASP A 134 15.79 -8.06 -24.79
N LEU A 135 14.60 -7.49 -24.63
CA LEU A 135 13.38 -8.20 -25.03
C LEU A 135 13.32 -8.37 -26.54
N LYS A 136 13.06 -9.60 -27.00
CA LYS A 136 13.00 -9.94 -28.42
C LYS A 136 12.05 -8.98 -29.15
N ASP A 137 12.53 -8.30 -30.19
CA ASP A 137 11.69 -7.41 -31.03
C ASP A 137 10.51 -8.14 -31.73
N THR A 138 10.58 -9.47 -31.85
CA THR A 138 9.48 -10.30 -32.35
C THR A 138 8.30 -10.35 -31.38
N LEU A 139 8.55 -10.19 -30.08
CA LEU A 139 7.51 -9.94 -29.12
C LEU A 139 7.01 -8.55 -29.45
N LYS A 140 5.81 -8.45 -30.02
CA LYS A 140 5.06 -7.19 -30.09
C LYS A 140 4.14 -7.16 -28.86
N PRO A 141 4.66 -7.01 -27.63
CA PRO A 141 3.84 -7.14 -26.44
C PRO A 141 2.77 -6.07 -26.45
N ASN A 142 1.56 -6.46 -26.08
CA ASN A 142 0.53 -5.48 -25.78
C ASN A 142 0.91 -4.70 -24.51
N VAL A 143 0.18 -3.60 -24.27
CA VAL A 143 0.44 -2.71 -23.13
C VAL A 143 0.37 -3.46 -21.80
N ASP A 144 -0.56 -4.41 -21.66
CA ASP A 144 -0.74 -5.18 -20.43
C ASP A 144 0.46 -6.08 -20.14
N ALA A 145 1.05 -6.73 -21.15
CA ALA A 145 2.26 -7.53 -21.00
C ALA A 145 3.45 -6.65 -20.57
N LEU A 146 3.61 -5.45 -21.16
CA LEU A 146 4.64 -4.50 -20.76
C LEU A 146 4.46 -4.02 -19.31
N LEU A 147 3.23 -3.71 -18.90
CA LEU A 147 2.91 -3.32 -17.53
C LEU A 147 3.16 -4.46 -16.54
N SER A 148 2.75 -5.68 -16.90
CA SER A 148 2.97 -6.87 -16.07
C SER A 148 4.46 -7.11 -15.85
N LEU A 149 5.26 -7.02 -16.92
CA LEU A 149 6.71 -7.16 -16.85
C LEU A 149 7.39 -6.02 -16.07
N TYR A 150 6.97 -4.77 -16.27
CA TYR A 150 7.46 -3.62 -15.52
C TYR A 150 7.29 -3.84 -14.01
N GLU A 151 6.07 -4.21 -13.59
CA GLU A 151 5.75 -4.47 -12.19
C GLU A 151 6.52 -5.68 -11.62
N ALA A 152 6.71 -6.71 -12.43
CA ALA A 152 7.44 -7.93 -12.08
C ALA A 152 8.93 -7.65 -11.88
N ALA A 153 9.55 -6.96 -12.84
CA ALA A 153 10.98 -6.65 -12.85
C ALA A 153 11.40 -5.81 -11.65
N HIS A 154 10.47 -5.00 -11.16
CA HIS A 154 10.63 -4.18 -9.98
C HIS A 154 10.75 -4.95 -8.65
N LEU A 155 10.53 -6.28 -8.64
CA LEU A 155 10.82 -7.21 -7.55
C LEU A 155 12.22 -7.86 -7.64
N SER A 156 13.12 -7.26 -8.42
CA SER A 156 14.47 -7.77 -8.64
C SER A 156 15.31 -7.85 -7.36
N LYS A 157 16.10 -8.93 -7.24
CA LYS A 157 17.20 -9.04 -6.28
C LYS A 157 18.47 -8.37 -6.83
N CYS A 158 19.43 -8.09 -5.96
CA CYS A 158 20.65 -7.36 -6.30
C CYS A 158 21.45 -7.96 -7.48
N HIS A 159 21.47 -9.29 -7.62
CA HIS A 159 22.22 -10.00 -8.66
C HIS A 159 21.44 -10.23 -9.98
N GLU A 160 20.16 -9.86 -10.06
CA GLU A 160 19.28 -10.19 -11.19
C GLU A 160 19.31 -9.12 -12.27
N ASN A 161 20.40 -9.08 -13.04
CA ASN A 161 20.60 -8.06 -14.08
C ASN A 161 19.55 -8.14 -15.22
N ILE A 162 19.01 -9.33 -15.48
CA ILE A 162 17.87 -9.59 -16.38
C ILE A 162 16.71 -8.65 -16.08
N LEU A 163 16.31 -8.55 -14.81
CA LEU A 163 15.18 -7.72 -14.38
C LEU A 163 15.53 -6.23 -14.43
N LYS A 164 16.76 -5.84 -14.09
CA LYS A 164 17.21 -4.43 -14.20
C LYS A 164 17.12 -3.93 -15.65
N ARG A 165 17.52 -4.76 -16.62
CA ARG A 165 17.35 -4.46 -18.05
C ARG A 165 15.88 -4.37 -18.44
N ALA A 166 15.05 -5.29 -17.95
CA ALA A 166 13.61 -5.26 -18.18
C ALA A 166 12.94 -3.97 -17.66
N ILE A 167 13.38 -3.42 -16.50
CA ILE A 167 12.91 -2.12 -16.00
C ILE A 167 13.20 -1.02 -17.01
N VAL A 168 14.45 -0.91 -17.50
CA VAL A 168 14.85 0.13 -18.46
C VAL A 168 14.05 0.00 -19.76
N PHE A 169 13.96 -1.22 -20.30
CA PHE A 169 13.21 -1.49 -21.53
C PHE A 169 11.73 -1.10 -21.41
N THR A 170 11.06 -1.63 -20.38
CA THR A 170 9.62 -1.40 -20.19
C THR A 170 9.32 0.06 -19.90
N THR A 171 10.15 0.74 -19.10
CA THR A 171 10.03 2.19 -18.83
C THR A 171 10.09 3.00 -20.12
N ASN A 172 11.07 2.73 -21.00
CA ASN A 172 11.23 3.45 -22.26
C ASN A 172 10.04 3.23 -23.20
N ARG A 173 9.58 1.97 -23.35
CA ARG A 173 8.44 1.63 -24.20
C ARG A 173 7.13 2.21 -23.68
N LEU A 174 6.83 2.05 -22.39
CA LEU A 174 5.63 2.59 -21.76
C LEU A 174 5.60 4.12 -21.82
N SER A 175 6.73 4.79 -21.58
CA SER A 175 6.84 6.25 -21.69
C SER A 175 6.60 6.73 -23.13
N SER A 176 7.19 6.04 -24.12
CA SER A 176 6.95 6.34 -25.53
C SER A 176 5.48 6.17 -25.92
N LEU A 177 4.81 5.14 -25.41
CA LEU A 177 3.39 4.90 -25.68
C LEU A 177 2.49 5.94 -24.99
N ALA A 178 2.82 6.36 -23.77
CA ALA A 178 2.03 7.35 -23.02
C ALA A 178 2.18 8.79 -23.53
N ASN A 179 3.32 9.10 -24.16
CA ASN A 179 3.60 10.38 -24.80
C ASN A 179 3.04 10.49 -26.22
N GLY A 180 2.75 9.37 -26.89
CA GLY A 180 2.02 9.37 -28.16
C GLY A 180 0.51 9.51 -27.98
N ASP A 181 -0.20 9.99 -29.00
CA ASP A 181 -1.68 10.11 -29.01
C ASP A 181 -2.39 8.77 -29.29
N HIS A 182 -1.75 7.64 -29.04
CA HIS A 182 -2.22 6.33 -29.49
C HIS A 182 -2.90 5.49 -28.39
N LEU A 183 -2.78 5.86 -27.11
CA LEU A 183 -3.39 5.11 -26.02
C LEU A 183 -4.77 5.66 -25.62
N PRO A 184 -5.85 4.87 -25.72
CA PRO A 184 -7.15 5.30 -25.24
C PRO A 184 -7.17 5.37 -23.71
N GLN A 185 -8.05 6.23 -23.17
CA GLN A 185 -8.41 6.14 -21.75
C GLN A 185 -9.34 4.93 -21.53
N PRO A 186 -9.20 4.18 -20.40
CA PRO A 186 -8.37 4.43 -19.22
C PRO A 186 -6.96 3.78 -19.26
N VAL A 187 -6.53 3.23 -20.40
CA VAL A 187 -5.24 2.51 -20.50
C VAL A 187 -4.06 3.46 -20.30
N ARG A 188 -4.15 4.69 -20.83
CA ARG A 188 -3.13 5.72 -20.62
C ARG A 188 -2.95 6.03 -19.13
N ASP A 189 -4.04 6.20 -18.39
CA ASP A 189 -3.98 6.45 -16.94
C ASP A 189 -3.32 5.30 -16.17
N LYS A 190 -3.61 4.04 -16.54
CA LYS A 190 -2.91 2.86 -15.98
C LYS A 190 -1.39 2.94 -16.18
N VAL A 191 -0.96 3.32 -17.38
CA VAL A 191 0.47 3.44 -17.73
C VAL A 191 1.14 4.57 -16.96
N LEU A 192 0.55 5.77 -16.96
CA LEU A 192 1.09 6.93 -16.23
C LEU A 192 1.16 6.67 -14.73
N HIS A 193 0.12 6.03 -14.17
CA HIS A 193 0.12 5.58 -12.79
C HIS A 193 1.32 4.68 -12.53
N ALA A 194 1.46 3.55 -13.24
CA ALA A 194 2.58 2.60 -13.10
C ALA A 194 3.97 3.27 -13.19
N LEU A 195 4.18 4.17 -14.15
CA LEU A 195 5.44 4.89 -14.34
C LEU A 195 5.78 5.86 -13.19
N ALA A 196 4.78 6.43 -12.51
CA ALA A 196 5.02 7.32 -11.38
C ALA A 196 5.69 6.60 -10.19
N SER A 197 5.31 5.34 -9.94
CA SER A 197 5.94 4.46 -8.96
C SER A 197 5.39 3.05 -9.16
N PRO A 198 6.17 1.97 -9.14
CA PRO A 198 5.63 0.61 -9.27
C PRO A 198 4.75 0.21 -8.08
N THR A 199 3.74 -0.63 -8.33
CA THR A 199 2.70 -1.04 -7.36
C THR A 199 3.29 -1.55 -6.04
N HIS A 200 4.38 -2.32 -6.09
CA HIS A 200 5.00 -2.90 -4.89
C HIS A 200 5.63 -1.86 -3.91
N ARG A 201 5.86 -0.62 -4.36
CA ARG A 201 6.42 0.48 -3.51
C ARG A 201 5.34 1.39 -2.95
N ARG A 202 4.08 1.20 -3.35
CA ARG A 202 3.00 2.11 -2.98
C ARG A 202 2.34 1.71 -1.68
N ILE A 203 1.85 2.72 -0.98
CA ILE A 203 0.99 2.53 0.19
C ILE A 203 -0.31 1.86 -0.26
N LYS A 204 -0.56 0.63 0.21
CA LYS A 204 -1.66 -0.23 -0.24
C LYS A 204 -3.03 0.45 -0.22
N ARG A 205 -3.35 1.21 0.83
CA ARG A 205 -4.64 1.92 0.94
C ARG A 205 -4.80 3.07 -0.06
N LEU A 206 -3.72 3.79 -0.34
CA LEU A 206 -3.74 4.84 -1.36
C LEU A 206 -3.85 4.22 -2.75
N GLU A 207 -3.13 3.11 -2.98
CA GLU A 207 -3.23 2.36 -4.23
C GLU A 207 -4.64 1.86 -4.47
N ALA A 208 -5.27 1.23 -3.46
CA ALA A 208 -6.65 0.76 -3.56
C ALA A 208 -7.62 1.88 -3.94
N LYS A 209 -7.51 3.06 -3.32
CA LYS A 209 -8.34 4.22 -3.64
C LYS A 209 -8.23 4.62 -5.11
N ASN A 210 -7.01 4.71 -5.63
CA ASN A 210 -6.77 5.11 -7.02
C ASN A 210 -7.17 4.00 -8.01
N TYR A 211 -6.88 2.75 -7.66
CA TYR A 211 -7.13 1.60 -8.51
C TYR A 211 -8.62 1.26 -8.63
N ILE A 212 -9.46 1.56 -7.64
CA ILE A 212 -10.92 1.39 -7.73
C ILE A 212 -11.48 2.13 -8.95
N SER A 213 -11.09 3.39 -9.17
CA SER A 213 -11.56 4.19 -10.33
C SER A 213 -11.04 3.66 -11.67
N ILE A 214 -9.82 3.13 -11.68
CA ILE A 214 -9.24 2.49 -12.87
C ILE A 214 -10.01 1.21 -13.21
N TYR A 215 -10.26 0.37 -12.20
CA TYR A 215 -10.95 -0.90 -12.35
C TYR A 215 -12.43 -0.71 -12.72
N GLU A 216 -13.10 0.32 -12.19
CA GLU A 216 -14.48 0.65 -12.57
C GLU A 216 -14.64 0.97 -14.06
N ASN A 217 -13.64 1.61 -14.67
CA ASN A 217 -13.67 1.96 -16.09
C ASN A 217 -13.14 0.83 -17.00
N ASP A 218 -12.73 -0.30 -16.42
CA ASP A 218 -12.23 -1.45 -17.17
C ASP A 218 -13.39 -2.30 -17.71
N LYS A 219 -13.33 -2.64 -19.00
CA LYS A 219 -14.33 -3.48 -19.68
C LYS A 219 -14.31 -4.93 -19.17
N GLU A 220 -13.18 -5.41 -18.66
CA GLU A 220 -13.05 -6.76 -18.09
C GLU A 220 -13.39 -6.78 -16.57
N SER A 221 -13.88 -5.68 -16.01
CA SER A 221 -14.13 -5.59 -14.57
C SER A 221 -15.26 -6.50 -14.09
N ASN A 222 -14.96 -7.29 -13.06
CA ASN A 222 -15.94 -8.07 -12.34
C ASN A 222 -16.72 -7.18 -11.36
N GLN A 223 -18.04 -7.10 -11.58
CA GLN A 223 -18.93 -6.23 -10.81
C GLN A 223 -19.08 -6.64 -9.34
N ASP A 224 -19.08 -7.95 -9.01
CA ASP A 224 -19.12 -8.40 -7.62
C ASP A 224 -17.84 -7.98 -6.87
N ILE A 225 -16.67 -8.05 -7.51
CA ILE A 225 -15.38 -7.62 -6.93
C ILE A 225 -15.33 -6.08 -6.78
N LEU A 226 -15.81 -5.34 -7.77
CA LEU A 226 -15.85 -3.87 -7.71
C LEU A 226 -16.77 -3.39 -6.58
N GLU A 227 -17.97 -3.99 -6.46
CA GLU A 227 -18.91 -3.69 -5.38
C GLU A 227 -18.28 -4.01 -4.02
N LEU A 228 -17.63 -5.18 -3.88
CA LEU A 228 -16.91 -5.57 -2.68
C LEU A 228 -15.87 -4.52 -2.29
N ALA A 229 -15.02 -4.10 -3.23
CA ALA A 229 -13.97 -3.11 -2.99
C ALA A 229 -14.54 -1.77 -2.51
N LYS A 230 -15.62 -1.28 -3.12
CA LYS A 230 -16.26 -0.01 -2.72
C LYS A 230 -16.87 -0.08 -1.32
N LEU A 231 -17.60 -1.16 -1.02
CA LEU A 231 -18.23 -1.33 0.29
C LEU A 231 -17.17 -1.50 1.39
N ASP A 232 -16.19 -2.37 1.17
CA ASP A 232 -15.11 -2.62 2.13
C ASP A 232 -14.25 -1.38 2.39
N PHE A 233 -13.90 -0.63 1.34
CA PHE A 233 -13.19 0.63 1.47
C PHE A 233 -13.97 1.64 2.32
N HIS A 234 -15.30 1.71 2.13
CA HIS A 234 -16.15 2.58 2.93
C HIS A 234 -16.22 2.16 4.40
N ILE A 235 -16.41 0.87 4.68
CA ILE A 235 -16.44 0.32 6.05
C ILE A 235 -15.13 0.65 6.78
N LEU A 236 -13.99 0.37 6.15
CA LEU A 236 -12.69 0.61 6.76
C LEU A 236 -12.39 2.09 6.91
N LEU A 237 -12.78 2.93 5.95
CA LEU A 237 -12.64 4.38 6.07
C LEU A 237 -13.39 4.93 7.30
N GLN A 238 -14.58 4.41 7.60
CA GLN A 238 -15.32 4.80 8.81
C GLN A 238 -14.54 4.39 10.07
N MET A 239 -14.08 3.13 10.14
CA MET A 239 -13.28 2.65 11.27
C MET A 239 -12.00 3.47 11.46
N HIS A 240 -11.27 3.78 10.38
CA HIS A 240 -10.05 4.59 10.45
C HIS A 240 -10.32 6.03 10.90
N ARG A 241 -11.47 6.60 10.52
CA ARG A 241 -11.92 7.91 11.01
C ARG A 241 -12.20 7.89 12.51
N ASP A 242 -12.88 6.86 13.00
CA ASP A 242 -13.15 6.71 14.43
C ASP A 242 -11.86 6.55 15.24
N GLU A 243 -10.90 5.77 14.72
CA GLU A 243 -9.58 5.59 15.31
C GLU A 243 -8.78 6.91 15.38
N VAL A 244 -8.66 7.66 14.28
CA VAL A 244 -7.90 8.93 14.27
C VAL A 244 -8.55 10.00 15.15
N MET A 245 -9.88 10.05 15.20
CA MET A 245 -10.60 10.94 16.12
C MET A 245 -10.35 10.54 17.57
N SER A 246 -10.40 9.25 17.89
CA SER A 246 -10.09 8.76 19.24
C SER A 246 -8.65 9.11 19.66
N LEU A 247 -7.69 9.02 18.73
CA LEU A 247 -6.31 9.43 18.96
C LEU A 247 -6.21 10.95 19.21
N SER A 248 -6.74 11.76 18.29
CA SER A 248 -6.60 13.22 18.29
C SER A 248 -7.42 13.92 19.38
N LEU A 249 -8.70 13.55 19.54
CA LEU A 249 -9.64 14.22 20.44
C LEU A 249 -9.63 13.71 21.88
N ARG A 250 -9.11 12.51 22.13
CA ARG A 250 -9.03 11.94 23.49
C ARG A 250 -7.59 11.83 23.91
N TRP A 251 -6.88 10.82 23.42
CA TRP A 251 -5.54 10.48 23.95
C TRP A 251 -4.53 11.63 23.82
N TYR A 252 -4.46 12.29 22.66
CA TYR A 252 -3.52 13.39 22.44
C TYR A 252 -3.88 14.64 23.27
N LYS A 253 -5.18 14.95 23.41
CA LYS A 253 -5.65 16.06 24.25
C LYS A 253 -5.40 15.80 25.73
N ASP A 254 -5.64 14.57 26.20
CA ASP A 254 -5.41 14.17 27.59
C ASP A 254 -3.93 14.25 27.96
N LEU A 255 -3.02 13.99 27.00
CA LEU A 255 -1.58 14.15 27.18
C LEU A 255 -1.15 15.62 27.32
N ASN A 256 -1.91 16.55 26.73
CA ASN A 256 -1.66 18.00 26.76
C ASN A 256 -0.18 18.41 26.55
N PRO A 257 0.45 17.97 25.44
CA PRO A 257 1.89 18.08 25.25
C PRO A 257 2.34 19.54 25.08
N ARG A 258 1.46 20.41 24.56
CA ARG A 258 1.72 21.86 24.45
C ARG A 258 1.94 22.52 25.81
N CYS A 259 1.24 22.08 26.86
CA CYS A 259 1.47 22.57 28.23
C CYS A 259 2.68 21.89 28.89
N MET A 260 2.95 20.62 28.59
CA MET A 260 4.04 19.86 29.22
C MET A 260 5.42 20.19 28.64
N LEU A 261 5.51 20.29 27.32
CA LEU A 261 6.76 20.43 26.58
C LEU A 261 6.90 21.83 25.96
N GLY A 262 5.80 22.53 25.69
CA GLY A 262 5.84 23.88 25.11
C GLY A 262 5.65 23.87 23.58
N ARG A 263 6.05 24.96 22.92
CA ARG A 263 5.75 25.20 21.48
C ARG A 263 6.78 24.64 20.51
N TYR A 264 7.87 24.05 21.01
CA TYR A 264 8.94 23.52 20.15
C TYR A 264 8.61 22.15 19.55
N ILE A 265 7.57 21.47 20.04
CA ILE A 265 7.14 20.17 19.54
C ILE A 265 6.13 20.28 18.39
N ARG A 266 6.24 19.40 17.41
CA ARG A 266 5.30 19.27 16.30
C ARG A 266 4.00 18.63 16.78
N GLU A 267 2.88 19.31 16.53
CA GLU A 267 1.55 18.74 16.75
C GLU A 267 1.05 18.04 15.49
N ARG A 268 1.28 16.71 15.44
CA ARG A 268 1.00 15.87 14.27
C ARG A 268 0.32 14.53 14.60
N PRO A 269 -0.71 14.47 15.48
CA PRO A 269 -1.35 13.20 15.83
C PRO A 269 -2.06 12.54 14.63
N VAL A 270 -2.68 13.34 13.76
CA VAL A 270 -3.38 12.83 12.56
C VAL A 270 -2.39 12.25 11.55
N GLU A 271 -1.27 12.93 11.32
CA GLU A 271 -0.22 12.48 10.41
C GLU A 271 0.48 11.23 10.97
N SER A 272 0.68 11.17 12.29
CA SER A 272 1.20 9.98 12.97
C SER A 272 0.26 8.78 12.81
N TYR A 273 -1.06 9.00 12.91
CA TYR A 273 -2.03 7.96 12.60
C TYR A 273 -2.00 7.55 11.13
N TYR A 274 -1.86 8.50 10.20
CA TYR A 274 -1.72 8.20 8.77
C TYR A 274 -0.50 7.29 8.50
N TRP A 275 0.63 7.54 9.15
CA TRP A 275 1.79 6.64 9.07
C TRP A 275 1.49 5.25 9.62
N ALA A 276 0.79 5.14 10.76
CA ALA A 276 0.37 3.85 11.29
C ALA A 276 -0.56 3.09 10.34
N LEU A 277 -1.47 3.79 9.66
CA LEU A 277 -2.34 3.24 8.64
C LEU A 277 -1.57 2.71 7.42
N CYS A 278 -0.43 3.33 7.08
CA CYS A 278 0.43 2.86 6.00
C CYS A 278 1.13 1.53 6.33
N VAL A 279 1.38 1.27 7.61
CA VAL A 279 1.99 0.00 8.08
C VAL A 279 0.99 -1.14 7.99
N CYS A 280 -0.22 -0.95 8.50
CA CYS A 280 -1.29 -1.94 8.45
C CYS A 280 -2.65 -1.25 8.43
N TYR A 281 -3.59 -1.73 7.63
CA TYR A 281 -4.91 -1.10 7.45
C TYR A 281 -6.08 -2.02 7.77
N GLU A 282 -5.81 -3.33 7.83
CA GLU A 282 -6.77 -4.41 7.98
C GLU A 282 -7.48 -4.31 9.34
N PRO A 283 -8.77 -4.67 9.44
CA PRO A 283 -9.57 -4.40 10.64
C PRO A 283 -9.02 -5.08 11.90
N HIS A 284 -8.47 -6.29 11.80
CA HIS A 284 -7.87 -7.02 12.93
C HIS A 284 -6.62 -6.35 13.50
N TYR A 285 -5.99 -5.41 12.78
CA TYR A 285 -4.86 -4.62 13.26
C TYR A 285 -5.24 -3.28 13.92
N ALA A 286 -6.52 -3.06 14.29
CA ALA A 286 -6.96 -1.83 14.96
C ALA A 286 -6.16 -1.47 16.21
N LYS A 287 -5.95 -2.45 17.11
CA LYS A 287 -5.16 -2.22 18.33
C LYS A 287 -3.69 -1.92 18.02
N PRO A 288 -2.98 -2.74 17.21
CA PRO A 288 -1.62 -2.42 16.76
C PRO A 288 -1.50 -1.05 16.08
N ARG A 289 -2.39 -0.68 15.16
CA ARG A 289 -2.41 0.64 14.52
C ARG A 289 -2.46 1.77 15.54
N MET A 290 -3.37 1.68 16.50
CA MET A 290 -3.50 2.69 17.56
C MET A 290 -2.25 2.78 18.42
N MET A 291 -1.57 1.66 18.67
CA MET A 291 -0.29 1.63 19.38
C MET A 291 0.82 2.29 18.54
N TYR A 292 0.96 1.94 17.26
CA TYR A 292 1.94 2.55 16.36
C TYR A 292 1.73 4.06 16.23
N ALA A 293 0.48 4.52 16.10
CA ALA A 293 0.19 5.94 16.00
C ALA A 293 0.66 6.70 17.24
N LYS A 294 0.44 6.15 18.45
CA LYS A 294 0.95 6.73 19.71
C LYS A 294 2.47 6.71 19.78
N ILE A 295 3.10 5.61 19.38
CA ILE A 295 4.56 5.50 19.30
C ILE A 295 5.13 6.57 18.37
N PHE A 296 4.55 6.75 17.18
CA PHE A 296 5.00 7.77 16.22
C PHE A 296 4.87 9.19 16.78
N VAL A 297 3.79 9.50 17.52
CA VAL A 297 3.68 10.77 18.24
C VAL A 297 4.80 10.95 19.28
N LEU A 298 5.07 9.92 20.09
CA LEU A 298 6.13 10.02 21.12
C LEU A 298 7.53 10.12 20.48
N LEU A 299 7.78 9.38 19.41
CA LEU A 299 9.02 9.48 18.65
C LEU A 299 9.22 10.87 18.07
N SER A 300 8.17 11.54 17.57
CA SER A 300 8.30 12.92 17.11
C SER A 300 8.65 13.89 18.23
N PHE A 301 8.16 13.66 19.46
CA PHE A 301 8.55 14.50 20.61
C PHE A 301 10.00 14.31 21.00
N PHE A 302 10.51 13.07 20.97
CA PHE A 302 11.93 12.82 21.18
C PHE A 302 12.76 13.49 20.09
N ASP A 303 12.43 13.27 18.81
CA ASP A 303 13.08 13.90 17.66
C ASP A 303 13.16 15.44 17.82
N ASP A 304 12.03 16.09 18.11
CA ASP A 304 11.98 17.55 18.34
C ASP A 304 12.84 18.00 19.53
N THR A 305 12.87 17.20 20.59
CA THR A 305 13.67 17.51 21.78
C THR A 305 15.15 17.43 21.47
N PHE A 306 15.59 16.43 20.69
CA PHE A 306 17.01 16.29 20.34
C PHE A 306 17.46 17.32 19.30
N ASP A 307 16.63 17.61 18.30
CA ASP A 307 17.03 18.42 17.16
C ASP A 307 16.80 19.93 17.36
N SER A 308 15.76 20.30 18.11
CA SER A 308 15.23 21.67 18.10
C SER A 308 15.20 22.36 19.46
N TYR A 309 15.49 21.66 20.57
CA TYR A 309 15.28 22.22 21.90
C TYR A 309 16.37 21.91 22.92
N GLY A 310 16.74 20.64 23.08
CA GLY A 310 17.67 20.19 24.11
C GLY A 310 19.10 20.62 23.82
N THR A 311 19.80 21.12 24.84
CA THR A 311 21.24 21.31 24.76
C THR A 311 21.95 19.95 24.74
N LEU A 312 23.19 19.91 24.22
CA LEU A 312 23.99 18.68 24.17
C LEU A 312 24.10 17.97 25.54
N GLU A 313 24.18 18.74 26.62
CA GLU A 313 24.26 18.17 27.97
C GLU A 313 22.91 17.59 28.42
N GLU A 314 21.80 18.31 28.22
CA GLU A 314 20.45 17.84 28.56
C GLU A 314 20.09 16.56 27.78
N VAL A 315 20.36 16.50 26.47
CA VAL A 315 20.03 15.32 25.65
C VAL A 315 20.91 14.11 25.99
N ARG A 316 22.16 14.33 26.43
CA ARG A 316 23.02 13.25 26.95
C ARG A 316 22.48 12.67 28.24
N GLN A 317 22.07 13.52 29.17
CA GLN A 317 21.45 13.09 30.42
C GLN A 317 20.13 12.36 30.16
N PHE A 318 19.29 12.92 29.29
CA PHE A 318 18.04 12.29 28.87
C PHE A 318 18.27 10.91 28.23
N ASN A 319 19.24 10.79 27.31
CA ASN A 319 19.59 9.50 26.72
C ASN A 319 20.08 8.49 27.79
N GLN A 320 20.88 8.92 28.76
CA GLN A 320 21.32 8.04 29.86
C GLN A 320 20.13 7.54 30.70
N ALA A 321 19.16 8.41 31.01
CA ALA A 321 17.95 8.04 31.74
C ALA A 321 17.13 7.01 30.95
N VAL A 322 16.92 7.24 29.64
CA VAL A 322 16.21 6.28 28.76
C VAL A 322 16.91 4.92 28.71
N GLN A 323 18.24 4.88 28.66
CA GLN A 323 19.01 3.63 28.65
C GLN A 323 18.94 2.86 29.99
N ARG A 324 18.84 3.59 31.11
CA ARG A 324 18.69 2.98 32.44
C ARG A 324 17.25 2.62 32.77
N TYR A 325 16.30 3.23 32.09
CA TYR A 325 14.88 3.17 32.42
C TYR A 325 14.60 3.67 33.85
N ASP A 326 15.27 4.76 34.25
CA ASP A 326 15.23 5.40 35.58
C ASP A 326 15.29 6.93 35.45
#